data_AF-A0A250DM60-F1
#
_entry.id   AF-A0A250DM60-F1
#
_cell.length_a   1.000
_cell.length_b   1.000
_cell.length_c   1.000
_cell.angle_alpha   90.00
_cell.angle_beta   90.00
_cell.angle_gamma   90.00
#
_symmetry.space_group_name_H-M   'P 1'
#
loop_
_entity.id
_entity.type
_entity.pdbx_description
1 polymer ?
#
loop_
_entity_poly.entity_id
_entity_poly.type
_entity_poly.pdbx_seq_one_letter_code
_entity_poly.pdbx_strand_id
1 'polypeptide(L)'
;MMKELHDRITTQPSQQLTAPKLRRLIWGLIVAIWLPLLALPAFAAAQSGLADPLNIPPVLMVLALVISSLAGATALLMRIDRELSAAPDKPLLRPWLMCASHMAGAWLAGTLAFIVSRQASFEVWTTLGFVLTASFANAKFIESMLERYLPGRPNPGVPQ
;
A
#
# COMPACT_ATOMS: atom_id res chain seq x y z
N MET A 1 -11.02 -23.77 35.29
CA MET A 1 -9.83 -24.13 34.48
C MET A 1 -10.17 -24.62 33.07
N MET A 2 -10.94 -25.71 32.86
CA MET A 2 -11.27 -26.17 31.48
C MET A 2 -12.17 -25.21 30.69
N LYS A 3 -13.11 -24.51 31.34
CA LYS A 3 -13.94 -23.48 30.67
C LYS A 3 -13.15 -22.26 30.20
N GLU A 4 -12.17 -21.79 30.99
CA GLU A 4 -11.30 -20.66 30.61
C GLU A 4 -10.36 -20.99 29.45
N LEU A 5 -9.90 -22.26 29.36
CA LEU A 5 -9.11 -22.73 28.23
C LEU A 5 -9.97 -22.83 26.97
N HIS A 6 -11.22 -23.31 27.09
CA HIS A 6 -12.15 -23.35 25.98
C HIS A 6 -12.51 -21.95 25.49
N ASP A 7 -12.78 -21.00 26.41
CA ASP A 7 -13.03 -19.60 26.08
C ASP A 7 -11.82 -18.91 25.45
N ARG A 8 -10.59 -19.20 25.89
CA ARG A 8 -9.37 -18.66 25.23
C ARG A 8 -9.11 -19.23 23.84
N ILE A 9 -9.59 -20.43 23.56
CA ILE A 9 -9.48 -21.08 22.25
C ILE A 9 -10.61 -20.62 21.32
N THR A 10 -11.78 -20.28 21.85
CA THR A 10 -12.95 -19.81 21.08
C THR A 10 -13.03 -18.29 20.92
N THR A 11 -12.40 -17.50 21.80
CA THR A 11 -12.19 -16.07 21.54
C THR A 11 -11.22 -15.95 20.38
N GLN A 12 -11.77 -15.77 19.17
CA GLN A 12 -10.98 -15.48 18.00
C GLN A 12 -10.00 -14.33 18.34
N PRO A 13 -8.73 -14.40 17.95
CA PRO A 13 -7.77 -13.32 18.16
C PRO A 13 -8.23 -11.97 17.57
N SER A 14 -9.22 -11.98 16.67
CA SER A 14 -9.94 -10.81 16.17
C SER A 14 -10.72 -10.05 17.26
N GLN A 15 -11.25 -10.72 18.29
CA GLN A 15 -11.99 -10.07 19.39
C GLN A 15 -11.09 -9.39 20.42
N GLN A 16 -9.80 -9.73 20.48
CA GLN A 16 -8.86 -9.12 21.44
C GLN A 16 -8.21 -7.83 20.92
N LEU A 17 -8.24 -7.60 19.61
CA LEU A 17 -7.76 -6.36 18.99
C LEU A 17 -8.90 -5.32 19.03
N THR A 18 -8.98 -4.58 20.13
CA THR A 18 -9.88 -3.42 20.19
C THR A 18 -9.58 -2.49 19.01
N ALA A 19 -10.64 -1.98 18.36
CA ALA A 19 -10.55 -1.05 17.22
C ALA A 19 -9.45 0.04 17.35
N PRO A 20 -9.23 0.69 18.52
CA PRO A 20 -8.14 1.67 18.67
C PRO A 20 -6.73 1.07 18.65
N LYS A 21 -6.52 -0.15 19.14
CA LYS A 21 -5.19 -0.82 19.12
C LYS A 21 -4.82 -1.26 17.70
N LEU A 22 -5.79 -1.80 16.96
CA LEU A 22 -5.60 -2.24 15.58
C LEU A 22 -5.28 -1.05 14.67
N ARG A 23 -5.98 0.07 14.83
CA ARG A 23 -5.70 1.32 14.12
C ARG A 23 -4.28 1.83 14.38
N ARG A 24 -3.84 1.86 15.65
CA ARG A 24 -2.46 2.25 15.99
C ARG A 24 -1.42 1.33 15.35
N LEU A 25 -1.70 0.02 15.28
CA LEU A 25 -0.82 -0.95 14.65
C LEU A 25 -0.73 -0.73 13.13
N ILE A 26 -1.86 -0.48 12.46
CA ILE A 26 -1.88 -0.17 11.02
C ILE A 26 -1.08 1.11 10.71
N TRP A 27 -1.31 2.18 11.47
CA TRP A 27 -0.57 3.43 11.29
C TRP A 27 0.92 3.29 11.64
N GLY A 28 1.24 2.50 12.67
CA GLY A 28 2.62 2.14 13.01
C GLY A 28 3.31 1.39 11.88
N LEU A 29 2.61 0.44 11.23
CA LEU A 29 3.11 -0.28 10.06
C LEU A 29 3.33 0.65 8.87
N ILE A 30 2.40 1.58 8.59
CA ILE A 30 2.59 2.58 7.53
C ILE A 30 3.88 3.35 7.79
N VAL A 31 4.06 3.93 8.98
CA VAL A 31 5.28 4.70 9.31
C VAL A 31 6.53 3.82 9.22
N ALA A 32 6.48 2.60 9.75
CA ALA A 32 7.61 1.67 9.73
C ALA A 32 8.02 1.28 8.31
N ILE A 33 7.06 1.12 7.40
CA ILE A 33 7.31 0.81 6.00
C ILE A 33 8.07 1.95 5.30
N TRP A 34 7.82 3.22 5.66
CA TRP A 34 8.52 4.38 5.07
C TRP A 34 9.86 4.73 5.72
N LEU A 35 10.16 4.24 6.93
CA LEU A 35 11.42 4.53 7.65
C LEU A 35 12.69 4.21 6.84
N PRO A 36 12.82 3.04 6.18
CA PRO A 36 13.99 2.74 5.35
C PRO A 36 14.20 3.74 4.21
N LEU A 37 13.13 4.36 3.74
CA LEU A 37 13.18 5.33 2.64
C LEU A 37 13.86 6.65 3.04
N LEU A 38 13.95 6.96 4.34
CA LEU A 38 14.68 8.12 4.85
C LEU A 38 16.20 7.97 4.68
N ALA A 39 16.72 6.75 4.48
CA ALA A 39 18.14 6.52 4.20
C ALA A 39 18.54 6.79 2.75
N LEU A 40 17.57 6.96 1.83
CA LEU A 40 17.83 7.16 0.39
C LEU A 40 18.73 8.35 0.03
N PRO A 41 18.68 9.52 0.69
CA PRO A 41 19.57 10.63 0.38
C PRO A 41 21.05 10.25 0.56
N ALA A 42 21.36 9.40 1.56
CA ALA A 42 22.71 8.91 1.78
C ALA A 42 23.18 7.96 0.65
N PHE A 43 22.27 7.15 0.11
CA PHE A 43 22.55 6.27 -1.04
C PHE A 43 22.68 7.05 -2.37
N ALA A 44 21.95 8.15 -2.52
CA ALA A 44 22.01 9.02 -3.70
C ALA A 44 23.31 9.85 -3.72
N ALA A 45 23.76 10.36 -2.57
CA ALA A 45 25.03 11.07 -2.45
C ALA A 45 26.25 10.22 -2.81
N ALA A 46 26.17 8.89 -2.62
CA ALA A 46 27.23 7.95 -2.98
C ALA A 46 27.34 7.67 -4.50
N GLN A 47 26.35 8.08 -5.31
CA GLN A 47 26.25 7.74 -6.73
C GLN A 47 26.39 8.94 -7.67
N SER A 48 27.01 10.04 -7.22
CA SER A 48 27.15 11.32 -7.94
C SER A 48 28.04 11.30 -9.21
N GLY A 49 28.00 10.23 -10.00
CA GLY A 49 28.86 10.03 -11.19
C GLY A 49 28.18 9.45 -12.43
N LEU A 50 26.86 9.27 -12.50
CA LEU A 50 26.19 8.68 -13.67
C LEU A 50 25.44 9.74 -14.48
N ALA A 51 26.18 10.42 -15.36
CA ALA A 51 25.72 11.50 -16.23
C ALA A 51 25.20 11.03 -17.61
N ASP A 52 24.76 9.77 -17.73
CA ASP A 52 24.36 9.20 -19.02
C ASP A 52 22.83 8.97 -19.08
N PRO A 53 22.06 9.73 -19.89
CA PRO A 53 20.60 9.65 -19.92
C PRO A 53 20.05 8.29 -20.40
N LEU A 54 20.84 7.53 -21.18
CA LEU A 54 20.49 6.19 -21.65
C LEU A 54 20.82 5.06 -20.67
N ASN A 55 21.67 5.32 -19.68
CA ASN A 55 22.02 4.34 -18.68
C ASN A 55 20.98 4.41 -17.55
N ILE A 56 19.92 3.61 -17.64
CA ILE A 56 18.95 3.48 -16.54
C ILE A 56 19.69 2.78 -15.39
N PRO A 57 20.03 3.48 -14.30
CA PRO A 57 20.75 2.86 -13.20
C PRO A 57 19.84 1.77 -12.62
N PRO A 58 20.32 0.51 -12.49
CA PRO A 58 19.52 -0.57 -11.91
C PRO A 58 18.98 -0.21 -10.52
N VAL A 59 19.73 0.62 -9.80
CA VAL A 59 19.34 1.17 -8.50
C VAL A 59 18.05 2.00 -8.60
N LEU A 60 17.87 2.84 -9.63
CA LEU A 60 16.63 3.61 -9.81
C LEU A 60 15.43 2.72 -10.12
N MET A 61 15.62 1.64 -10.87
CA MET A 61 14.55 0.67 -11.13
C MET A 61 14.11 -0.04 -9.85
N VAL A 62 15.08 -0.49 -9.05
CA VAL A 62 14.81 -1.11 -7.74
C VAL A 62 14.11 -0.11 -6.83
N LEU A 63 14.55 1.15 -6.79
CA LEU A 63 13.91 2.20 -5.99
C LEU A 63 12.49 2.48 -6.45
N ALA A 64 12.24 2.59 -7.76
CA ALA A 64 10.90 2.78 -8.29
C ALA A 64 9.97 1.62 -7.94
N LEU A 65 10.46 0.37 -8.02
CA LEU A 65 9.70 -0.82 -7.64
C LEU A 65 9.40 -0.84 -6.14
N VAL A 66 10.37 -0.50 -5.30
CA VAL A 66 10.22 -0.40 -3.84
C VAL A 66 9.18 0.67 -3.53
N ILE A 67 9.34 1.90 -4.03
CA ILE A 67 8.40 3.02 -3.82
C ILE A 67 6.99 2.67 -4.28
N SER A 68 6.86 2.04 -5.45
CA SER A 68 5.58 1.59 -5.98
C SER A 68 4.92 0.55 -5.07
N SER A 69 5.69 -0.41 -4.56
CA SER A 69 5.22 -1.42 -3.60
C SER A 69 4.80 -0.80 -2.26
N LEU A 70 5.58 0.15 -1.73
CA LEU A 70 5.23 0.90 -0.51
C LEU A 70 3.94 1.71 -0.70
N ALA A 71 3.78 2.37 -1.85
CA ALA A 71 2.59 3.14 -2.18
C ALA A 71 1.34 2.24 -2.24
N GLY A 72 1.44 1.10 -2.93
CA GLY A 72 0.38 0.09 -2.96
C GLY A 72 0.05 -0.47 -1.57
N ALA A 73 1.07 -0.76 -0.76
CA ALA A 73 0.89 -1.27 0.61
C ALA A 73 0.21 -0.24 1.51
N THR A 74 0.58 1.03 1.37
CA THR A 74 -0.04 2.13 2.12
C THR A 74 -1.52 2.28 1.74
N ALA A 75 -1.85 2.25 0.44
CA ALA A 75 -3.23 2.32 -0.02
C ALA A 75 -4.07 1.13 0.49
N LEU A 76 -3.49 -0.08 0.49
CA LEU A 76 -4.10 -1.30 1.02
C LEU A 76 -4.34 -1.21 2.53
N LEU A 77 -3.35 -0.79 3.32
CA LEU A 77 -3.47 -0.63 4.78
C LEU A 77 -4.54 0.40 5.14
N MET A 78 -4.62 1.51 4.41
CA MET A 78 -5.69 2.50 4.57
C MET A 78 -7.08 1.91 4.26
N ARG A 79 -7.18 1.01 3.27
CA ARG A 79 -8.45 0.33 2.98
C ARG A 79 -8.83 -0.66 4.07
N ILE A 80 -7.86 -1.43 4.59
CA ILE A 80 -8.08 -2.35 5.71
C ILE A 80 -8.58 -1.59 6.94
N ASP A 81 -7.97 -0.43 7.28
CA ASP A 81 -8.42 0.43 8.39
C ASP A 81 -9.88 0.88 8.22
N ARG A 82 -10.27 1.27 7.00
CA ARG A 82 -11.66 1.66 6.67
C ARG A 82 -12.65 0.51 6.81
N GLU A 83 -12.33 -0.66 6.26
CA GLU A 83 -13.22 -1.84 6.32
C GLU A 83 -13.40 -2.32 7.76
N LEU A 84 -12.33 -2.38 8.54
CA LEU A 84 -12.37 -2.75 9.96
C LEU A 84 -13.10 -1.72 10.82
N SER A 85 -13.01 -0.44 10.48
CA SER A 85 -13.75 0.62 11.18
C SER A 85 -15.25 0.58 10.88
N ALA A 86 -15.63 0.15 9.68
CA ALA A 86 -17.03 0.08 9.26
C ALA A 86 -17.75 -1.18 9.78
N ALA A 87 -17.05 -2.30 9.92
CA ALA A 87 -17.62 -3.55 10.39
C ALA A 87 -16.60 -4.37 11.21
N PRO A 88 -16.37 -4.02 12.50
CA PRO A 88 -15.33 -4.61 13.33
C PRO A 88 -15.51 -6.12 13.57
N ASP A 89 -16.76 -6.60 13.55
CA ASP A 89 -17.08 -8.02 13.82
C ASP A 89 -17.21 -8.86 12.54
N LYS A 90 -16.98 -8.29 11.35
CA LYS A 90 -17.11 -9.02 10.08
C LYS A 90 -15.73 -9.32 9.48
N PRO A 91 -15.51 -10.55 8.98
CA PRO A 91 -14.26 -10.88 8.28
C PRO A 91 -14.15 -10.07 6.98
N LEU A 92 -12.91 -9.71 6.62
CA LEU A 92 -12.62 -9.03 5.35
C LEU A 92 -13.09 -9.89 4.17
N LEU A 93 -13.92 -9.31 3.31
CA LEU A 93 -14.41 -9.98 2.11
C LEU A 93 -13.30 -10.06 1.06
N ARG A 94 -12.78 -11.27 0.79
CA ARG A 94 -11.75 -11.55 -0.25
C ARG A 94 -10.45 -10.74 -0.08
N PRO A 95 -9.69 -10.94 1.00
CA PRO A 95 -8.48 -10.18 1.29
C PRO A 95 -7.40 -10.32 0.21
N TRP A 96 -7.31 -11.49 -0.45
CA TRP A 96 -6.35 -11.74 -1.52
C TRP A 96 -6.62 -10.86 -2.75
N LEU A 97 -7.89 -10.69 -3.13
CA LEU A 97 -8.29 -9.88 -4.29
C LEU A 97 -8.02 -8.41 -4.02
N MET A 98 -8.26 -7.99 -2.77
CA MET A 98 -7.97 -6.63 -2.31
C MET A 98 -6.46 -6.36 -2.35
N CYS A 99 -5.63 -7.29 -1.88
CA CYS A 99 -4.17 -7.16 -1.94
C CYS A 99 -3.67 -7.12 -3.39
N ALA A 100 -4.08 -8.10 -4.21
CA ALA A 100 -3.64 -8.22 -5.60
C ALA A 100 -3.99 -6.99 -6.44
N SER A 101 -5.20 -6.45 -6.27
CA SER A 101 -5.64 -5.26 -7.01
C SER A 101 -4.85 -3.99 -6.64
N HIS A 102 -4.55 -3.78 -5.36
CA HIS A 102 -3.77 -2.62 -4.92
C HIS A 102 -2.32 -2.72 -5.36
N MET A 103 -1.71 -3.91 -5.28
CA MET A 103 -0.33 -4.14 -5.73
C MET A 103 -0.21 -4.03 -7.24
N ALA A 104 -1.09 -4.70 -7.99
CA ALA A 104 -1.08 -4.65 -9.45
C ALA A 104 -1.34 -3.22 -9.96
N GLY A 105 -2.30 -2.50 -9.37
CA GLY A 105 -2.55 -1.11 -9.68
C GLY A 105 -1.32 -0.23 -9.41
N ALA A 106 -0.71 -0.38 -8.23
CA ALA A 106 0.48 0.38 -7.88
C ALA A 106 1.65 0.10 -8.83
N TRP A 107 1.96 -1.18 -9.10
CA TRP A 107 3.07 -1.57 -9.98
C TRP A 107 2.88 -1.15 -11.42
N LEU A 108 1.68 -1.31 -11.98
CA LEU A 108 1.40 -0.88 -13.35
C LEU A 108 1.58 0.62 -13.51
N ALA A 109 1.00 1.41 -12.61
CA ALA A 109 1.15 2.86 -12.67
C ALA A 109 2.57 3.33 -12.34
N GLY A 110 3.23 2.70 -11.37
CA GLY A 110 4.62 3.01 -11.04
C GLY A 110 5.59 2.71 -12.19
N THR A 111 5.40 1.58 -12.88
CA THR A 111 6.20 1.20 -14.04
C THR A 111 5.95 2.16 -15.21
N LEU A 112 4.68 2.49 -15.49
CA LEU A 112 4.34 3.44 -16.55
C LEU A 112 4.90 4.84 -16.25
N ALA A 113 4.72 5.31 -15.01
CA ALA A 113 5.25 6.59 -14.55
C ALA A 113 6.78 6.64 -14.68
N PHE A 114 7.47 5.56 -14.32
CA PHE A 114 8.92 5.45 -14.49
C PHE A 114 9.32 5.56 -15.97
N ILE A 115 8.68 4.78 -16.87
CA ILE A 115 8.97 4.82 -18.31
C ILE A 115 8.75 6.23 -18.87
N VAL A 116 7.61 6.85 -18.56
CA VAL A 116 7.26 8.20 -19.02
C VAL A 116 8.25 9.23 -18.51
N SER A 117 8.61 9.19 -17.22
CA SER A 117 9.60 10.09 -16.64
C SER A 117 10.98 9.94 -17.28
N ARG A 118 11.40 8.71 -17.61
CA ARG A 118 12.68 8.47 -18.30
C ARG A 118 12.65 8.97 -19.74
N GLN A 119 11.56 8.75 -20.46
CA GLN A 119 11.39 9.30 -21.82
C GLN A 119 11.36 10.84 -21.82
N ALA A 120 10.74 11.44 -20.82
CA ALA A 120 10.70 12.89 -20.64
C ALA A 120 11.99 13.47 -20.04
N SER A 121 13.04 12.66 -19.84
CA SER A 121 14.32 13.07 -19.24
C SER A 121 14.18 13.78 -17.89
N PHE A 122 13.23 13.33 -17.06
CA PHE A 122 13.05 13.89 -15.73
C PHE A 122 14.25 13.62 -14.83
N GLU A 123 14.51 14.60 -13.97
CA GLU A 123 15.46 14.49 -12.88
C GLU A 123 15.05 13.37 -11.91
N VAL A 124 16.00 12.81 -11.17
CA VAL A 124 15.80 11.59 -10.37
C VAL A 124 14.72 11.77 -9.33
N TRP A 125 14.75 12.87 -8.56
CA TRP A 125 13.76 13.11 -7.52
C TRP A 125 12.37 13.33 -8.10
N THR A 126 12.30 14.02 -9.24
CA THR A 126 11.05 14.22 -9.96
C THR A 126 10.47 12.89 -10.45
N THR A 127 11.31 12.00 -10.97
CA THR A 127 10.93 10.65 -11.40
C THR A 127 10.36 9.84 -10.23
N LEU A 128 11.06 9.80 -9.08
CA LEU A 128 10.61 9.04 -7.90
C LEU A 128 9.32 9.62 -7.32
N GLY A 129 9.17 10.95 -7.28
CA GLY A 129 7.94 11.61 -6.86
C GLY A 129 6.76 11.30 -7.79
N PHE A 130 7.01 11.24 -9.10
CA PHE A 130 6.00 10.87 -10.08
C PHE A 130 5.57 9.40 -9.95
N VAL A 131 6.53 8.48 -9.79
CA VAL A 131 6.26 7.06 -9.51
C VAL A 131 5.44 6.89 -8.25
N LEU A 132 5.79 7.59 -7.17
CA LEU A 132 5.07 7.57 -5.90
C LEU A 132 3.60 7.99 -6.06
N THR A 133 3.38 9.17 -6.64
CA THR A 133 2.04 9.76 -6.79
C THR A 133 1.18 8.94 -7.75
N ALA A 134 1.72 8.51 -8.88
CA ALA A 134 1.01 7.65 -9.83
C ALA A 134 0.66 6.28 -9.23
N SER A 135 1.59 5.64 -8.54
CA SER A 135 1.36 4.32 -7.90
C SER A 135 0.25 4.39 -6.85
N PHE A 136 0.29 5.41 -5.99
CA PHE A 136 -0.72 5.59 -4.96
C PHE A 136 -2.09 5.96 -5.55
N ALA A 137 -2.12 6.91 -6.48
CA ALA A 137 -3.35 7.34 -7.15
C ALA A 137 -4.02 6.18 -7.88
N ASN A 138 -3.26 5.35 -8.58
CA ASN A 138 -3.82 4.21 -9.31
C ASN A 138 -4.30 3.11 -8.37
N ALA A 139 -3.60 2.83 -7.26
CA ALA A 139 -4.09 1.91 -6.24
C ALA A 139 -5.48 2.34 -5.71
N LYS A 140 -5.68 3.64 -5.47
CA LYS A 140 -6.98 4.21 -5.07
C LYS A 140 -8.02 4.24 -6.19
N PHE A 141 -7.60 4.44 -7.43
CA PHE A 141 -8.48 4.37 -8.58
C PHE A 141 -9.06 2.96 -8.78
N ILE A 142 -8.20 1.93 -8.70
CA ILE A 142 -8.63 0.53 -8.78
C ILE A 142 -9.57 0.18 -7.62
N GLU A 143 -9.32 0.68 -6.40
CA GLU A 143 -10.25 0.56 -5.28
C GLU A 143 -11.64 1.11 -5.65
N SER A 144 -11.72 2.33 -6.19
CA SER A 144 -12.99 2.95 -6.59
C SER A 144 -13.69 2.21 -7.73
N MET A 145 -12.93 1.68 -8.70
CA MET A 145 -13.49 0.88 -9.79
C MET A 145 -14.01 -0.47 -9.28
N LEU A 146 -13.30 -1.14 -8.38
CA LEU A 146 -13.78 -2.38 -7.76
C LEU A 146 -15.09 -2.17 -7.00
N GLU A 147 -15.23 -1.04 -6.31
CA GLU A 147 -16.50 -0.69 -5.65
C GLU A 147 -17.65 -0.48 -6.62
N ARG A 148 -17.39 0.10 -7.80
CA ARG A 148 -18.42 0.35 -8.82
C ARG A 148 -18.84 -0.92 -9.57
N TYR A 149 -17.91 -1.84 -9.82
CA TYR A 149 -18.13 -2.97 -10.73
C TYR A 149 -18.31 -4.34 -10.05
N LEU A 150 -18.10 -4.46 -8.74
CA LEU A 150 -18.44 -5.66 -7.97
C LEU A 150 -19.71 -5.42 -7.14
N PRO A 151 -20.91 -5.61 -7.73
CA PRO A 151 -22.17 -5.53 -6.98
C PRO A 151 -22.22 -6.69 -5.98
N GLY A 152 -22.34 -6.36 -4.69
CA GLY A 152 -22.39 -7.34 -3.60
C GLY A 152 -21.76 -6.88 -2.28
N ARG A 153 -21.15 -5.69 -2.20
CA ARG A 153 -20.77 -5.09 -0.93
C ARG A 153 -22.01 -4.53 -0.21
N PRO A 154 -22.24 -4.86 1.07
CA PRO A 154 -23.09 -4.04 1.92
C PRO A 154 -22.48 -2.65 1.97
N ASN A 155 -23.26 -1.65 1.58
CA ASN A 155 -22.87 -0.26 1.73
C ASN A 155 -22.66 0.03 3.23
N PRO A 156 -21.48 0.47 3.69
CA PRO A 156 -21.23 0.74 5.11
C PRO A 156 -22.07 1.91 5.68
N GLY A 157 -22.89 2.56 4.85
CA GLY A 157 -23.82 3.62 5.27
C GLY A 157 -25.31 3.31 5.07
N VAL A 158 -25.69 2.08 4.69
CA VAL A 158 -27.11 1.71 4.60
C VAL A 158 -27.43 0.72 5.72
N PRO A 159 -28.23 1.12 6.73
CA PRO A 159 -28.75 0.17 7.69
C PRO A 159 -29.63 -0.85 6.94
N GLN A 160 -29.35 -2.14 7.15
CA GLN A 160 -30.30 -3.21 6.87
C GLN A 160 -31.17 -3.43 8.10
#